data_AF-A0A0K1W224-F1
#
_entry.id   AF-A0A0K1W224-F1
#
_cell.length_a   1.000
_cell.length_b   1.000
_cell.length_c   1.000
_cell.angle_alpha   90.00
_cell.angle_beta   90.00
_cell.angle_gamma   90.00
#
_symmetry.space_group_name_H-M   'P 1'
#
loop_
_entity.id
_entity.type
_entity.pdbx_description
1 polymer ?
#
loop_
_entity_poly.entity_id
_entity_poly.type
_entity_poly.pdbx_seq_one_letter_code
_entity_poly.pdbx_strand_id
1 'polypeptide(L)'
;MEKIINLKEFVNNISVQWFVNFFMKKINLIKNNFLDENNGETIGFKPNINVANFYLTTIKEELDNIKDYNTMQKFLKKHNFYKLKNDDLKMFSDQASSEIMETLDKDGKNLEEKLTELIIKMQINNISKNLSNSISIFKILLKKLGEETLINEIDFDDVTYLINNSYNESLERFKNWSLQNSKQSINYQEELKILDSDVDFDKKREASEIIEHYFNSIISNDIDDNEINDFSSVTDINKSKIVVFNKGIMSCEELCSKINLISYLFKNENNLFKR
;
A
#
# COMPACT_ATOMS: atom_id res chain seq x y z
N MET A 1 33.72 -19.06 -0.73
CA MET A 1 33.86 -17.69 -0.22
C MET A 1 32.53 -17.01 -0.48
N GLU A 2 31.77 -16.70 0.57
CA GLU A 2 30.60 -15.83 0.43
C GLU A 2 31.05 -14.45 -0.03
N LYS A 3 30.35 -13.89 -1.03
CA LYS A 3 30.65 -12.56 -1.53
C LYS A 3 30.34 -11.57 -0.40
N ILE A 4 31.36 -10.91 0.14
CA ILE A 4 31.17 -9.82 1.10
C ILE A 4 30.55 -8.67 0.32
N ILE A 5 29.35 -8.28 0.72
CA ILE A 5 28.59 -7.17 0.12
C ILE A 5 28.50 -6.01 1.11
N ASN A 6 28.36 -4.79 0.61
CA ASN A 6 28.04 -3.64 1.44
C ASN A 6 26.52 -3.54 1.67
N LEU A 7 26.11 -2.68 2.61
CA LEU A 7 24.71 -2.47 2.94
C LEU A 7 23.88 -2.05 1.72
N LYS A 8 24.43 -1.23 0.83
CA LYS A 8 23.75 -0.79 -0.39
C LYS A 8 23.46 -1.92 -1.36
N GLU A 9 24.41 -2.82 -1.59
CA GLU A 9 24.21 -4.03 -2.39
C GLU A 9 23.14 -4.94 -1.77
N PHE A 10 23.18 -5.14 -0.45
CA PHE A 10 22.15 -5.89 0.26
C PHE A 10 20.76 -5.27 0.10
N VAL A 11 20.64 -3.95 0.34
CA VAL A 11 19.38 -3.22 0.18
C VAL A 11 18.87 -3.31 -1.25
N ASN A 12 19.73 -3.14 -2.26
CA ASN A 12 19.33 -3.29 -3.67
C ASN A 12 18.72 -4.68 -3.93
N ASN A 13 19.39 -5.74 -3.48
CA ASN A 13 18.93 -7.11 -3.70
C ASN A 13 17.59 -7.38 -3.00
N ILE A 14 17.49 -7.08 -1.70
CA ILE A 14 16.29 -7.36 -0.90
C ILE A 14 15.11 -6.49 -1.35
N SER A 15 15.33 -5.18 -1.49
CA SER A 15 14.25 -4.23 -1.76
C SER A 15 13.62 -4.45 -3.13
N VAL A 16 14.41 -4.66 -4.18
CA VAL A 16 13.91 -4.85 -5.55
C VAL A 16 13.14 -6.15 -5.66
N GLN A 17 13.70 -7.25 -5.16
CA GLN A 17 13.06 -8.56 -5.26
C GLN A 17 11.74 -8.58 -4.47
N TRP A 18 11.74 -8.04 -3.25
CA TRP A 18 10.51 -7.90 -2.47
C TRP A 18 9.49 -7.01 -3.19
N PHE A 19 9.92 -5.84 -3.66
CA PHE A 19 9.05 -4.85 -4.30
C PHE A 19 8.35 -5.42 -5.53
N VAL A 20 9.11 -5.99 -6.47
CA VAL A 20 8.55 -6.56 -7.70
C VAL A 20 7.57 -7.68 -7.37
N ASN A 21 7.94 -8.60 -6.47
CA ASN A 21 7.07 -9.71 -6.08
C ASN A 21 5.78 -9.22 -5.39
N PHE A 22 5.88 -8.26 -4.47
CA PHE A 22 4.73 -7.73 -3.75
C PHE A 22 3.81 -6.92 -4.67
N PHE A 23 4.37 -6.06 -5.51
CA PHE A 23 3.60 -5.26 -6.47
C PHE A 23 2.88 -6.17 -7.48
N MET A 24 3.56 -7.20 -8.00
CA MET A 24 2.95 -8.17 -8.90
C MET A 24 1.78 -8.92 -8.26
N LYS A 25 1.88 -9.31 -6.99
CA LYS A 25 0.76 -9.90 -6.24
C LYS A 25 -0.43 -8.94 -6.18
N LYS A 26 -0.20 -7.65 -5.89
CA LYS A 26 -1.26 -6.63 -5.84
C LYS A 26 -1.89 -6.38 -7.21
N ILE A 27 -1.12 -6.35 -8.29
CA ILE A 27 -1.65 -6.26 -9.66
C ILE A 27 -2.53 -7.47 -10.00
N ASN A 28 -2.12 -8.68 -9.62
CA ASN A 28 -2.90 -9.87 -9.88
C ASN A 28 -4.21 -9.88 -9.06
N LEU A 29 -4.18 -9.38 -7.83
CA LEU A 29 -5.41 -9.19 -7.03
C LEU A 29 -6.37 -8.21 -7.69
N ILE A 30 -5.87 -7.06 -8.16
CA ILE A 30 -6.68 -6.11 -8.94
C ILE A 30 -7.29 -6.83 -10.14
N LYS A 31 -6.47 -7.51 -10.95
CA LYS A 31 -6.94 -8.24 -12.13
C LYS A 31 -8.04 -9.25 -11.79
N ASN A 32 -7.87 -10.03 -10.73
CA ASN A 32 -8.86 -11.03 -10.33
C ASN A 32 -10.17 -10.37 -9.89
N ASN A 33 -10.11 -9.30 -9.09
CA ASN A 33 -11.31 -8.56 -8.68
C ASN A 33 -12.09 -8.03 -9.90
N PHE A 34 -11.40 -7.48 -10.90
CA PHE A 34 -12.01 -7.02 -12.16
C PHE A 34 -12.59 -8.16 -13.03
N LEU A 35 -12.10 -9.39 -12.89
CA LEU A 35 -12.59 -10.55 -13.65
C LEU A 35 -13.75 -11.26 -12.94
N ASP A 36 -13.71 -11.31 -11.60
CA ASP A 36 -14.69 -11.97 -10.74
C ASP A 36 -15.99 -11.16 -10.61
N GLU A 37 -15.93 -9.82 -10.78
CA GLU A 37 -17.11 -8.93 -10.85
C GLU A 37 -18.05 -9.23 -12.05
N ASN A 38 -17.67 -10.11 -12.98
CA ASN A 38 -18.63 -10.62 -13.98
C ASN A 38 -19.74 -11.51 -13.37
N ASN A 39 -19.68 -11.82 -12.08
CA ASN A 39 -20.69 -12.61 -11.36
C ASN A 39 -21.51 -11.81 -10.31
N GLY A 40 -21.24 -10.51 -10.15
CA GLY A 40 -21.94 -9.65 -9.18
C GLY A 40 -22.85 -8.65 -9.87
N GLU A 41 -24.16 -8.73 -9.63
CA GLU A 41 -25.12 -7.67 -9.95
C GLU A 41 -24.90 -6.45 -9.03
N THR A 42 -23.76 -5.78 -9.15
CA THR A 42 -23.59 -4.42 -8.63
C THR A 42 -24.14 -3.45 -9.67
N ILE A 43 -25.27 -2.83 -9.34
CA ILE A 43 -25.96 -1.84 -10.18
C ILE A 43 -25.01 -0.66 -10.45
N GLY A 44 -24.63 -0.45 -11.72
CA GLY A 44 -24.24 0.88 -12.21
C GLY A 44 -22.96 0.99 -13.06
N PHE A 45 -21.95 0.12 -12.89
CA PHE A 45 -20.71 0.22 -13.67
C PHE A 45 -20.15 -1.17 -14.02
N LYS A 46 -19.88 -1.39 -15.31
CA LYS A 46 -19.16 -2.56 -15.79
C LYS A 46 -17.77 -2.12 -16.24
N PRO A 47 -16.68 -2.64 -15.67
CA PRO A 47 -15.34 -2.29 -16.12
C PRO A 47 -15.02 -2.74 -17.55
N ASN A 48 -14.28 -1.91 -18.29
CA ASN A 48 -13.76 -2.29 -19.60
C ASN A 48 -12.49 -3.16 -19.44
N ILE A 49 -12.67 -4.47 -19.57
CA ILE A 49 -11.60 -5.48 -19.38
C ILE A 49 -10.40 -5.26 -20.32
N ASN A 50 -10.62 -4.75 -21.54
CA ASN A 50 -9.52 -4.52 -22.49
C ASN A 50 -8.63 -3.36 -22.02
N VAL A 51 -9.25 -2.26 -21.59
CA VAL A 51 -8.54 -1.12 -20.98
C VAL A 51 -7.82 -1.56 -19.72
N ALA A 52 -8.48 -2.36 -18.88
CA ALA A 52 -7.88 -2.85 -17.66
C ALA A 52 -6.64 -3.71 -17.91
N ASN A 53 -6.74 -4.67 -18.83
CA ASN A 53 -5.61 -5.51 -19.21
C ASN A 53 -4.48 -4.70 -19.84
N PHE A 54 -4.78 -3.70 -20.66
CA PHE A 54 -3.76 -2.82 -21.23
C PHE A 54 -2.93 -2.13 -20.14
N TYR A 55 -3.59 -1.41 -19.23
CA TYR A 55 -2.91 -0.69 -18.15
C TYR A 55 -2.14 -1.62 -17.22
N LEU A 56 -2.75 -2.73 -16.78
CA LEU A 56 -2.08 -3.68 -15.90
C LEU A 56 -0.88 -4.35 -16.59
N THR A 57 -0.94 -4.59 -17.90
CA THR A 57 0.20 -5.13 -18.67
C THR A 57 1.33 -4.11 -18.78
N THR A 58 1.02 -2.85 -19.08
CA THR A 58 2.03 -1.78 -19.10
C THR A 58 2.75 -1.66 -17.76
N ILE A 59 2.01 -1.71 -16.63
CA ILE A 59 2.65 -1.68 -15.31
C ILE A 59 3.55 -2.89 -15.08
N LYS A 60 3.13 -4.10 -15.51
CA LYS A 60 3.96 -5.31 -15.40
C LYS A 60 5.28 -5.16 -16.17
N GLU A 61 5.22 -4.67 -17.41
CA GLU A 61 6.42 -4.40 -18.21
C GLU A 61 7.34 -3.37 -17.55
N GLU A 62 6.77 -2.33 -16.91
CA GLU A 62 7.55 -1.36 -16.16
C GLU A 62 8.22 -1.96 -14.91
N LEU A 63 7.54 -2.88 -14.22
CA LEU A 63 8.10 -3.61 -13.07
C LEU A 63 9.28 -4.50 -13.48
N ASP A 64 9.20 -5.18 -14.63
CA ASP A 64 10.27 -6.04 -15.15
C ASP A 64 11.56 -5.25 -15.46
N ASN A 65 11.46 -3.93 -15.63
CA ASN A 65 12.58 -3.04 -15.87
C ASN A 65 13.27 -2.53 -14.59
N ILE A 66 12.75 -2.86 -13.41
CA ILE A 66 13.33 -2.43 -12.13
C ILE A 66 14.49 -3.35 -11.75
N LYS A 67 15.70 -2.78 -11.68
CA LYS A 67 16.95 -3.53 -11.45
C LYS A 67 17.66 -3.17 -10.16
N ASP A 68 17.34 -2.02 -9.59
CA ASP A 68 18.02 -1.47 -8.41
C ASP A 68 17.07 -0.57 -7.60
N TYR A 69 17.49 -0.19 -6.39
CA TYR A 69 16.70 0.65 -5.50
C TYR A 69 16.35 2.02 -6.13
N ASN A 70 17.23 2.57 -6.97
CA ASN A 70 17.02 3.87 -7.61
C ASN A 70 15.95 3.81 -8.71
N THR A 71 15.97 2.78 -9.55
CA THR A 71 14.95 2.51 -10.57
C THR A 71 13.60 2.23 -9.93
N MET A 72 13.57 1.47 -8.82
CA MET A 72 12.36 1.29 -8.00
C MET A 72 11.82 2.61 -7.47
N GLN A 73 12.67 3.49 -6.92
CA GLN A 73 12.23 4.80 -6.47
C GLN A 73 11.71 5.69 -7.61
N LYS A 74 12.26 5.59 -8.82
CA LYS A 74 11.75 6.30 -10.00
C LYS A 74 10.37 5.80 -10.39
N PHE A 75 10.18 4.48 -10.42
CA PHE A 75 8.87 3.87 -10.64
C PHE A 75 7.85 4.38 -9.62
N LEU A 76 8.18 4.33 -8.33
CA LEU A 76 7.31 4.81 -7.27
C LEU A 76 6.97 6.29 -7.41
N LYS A 77 7.93 7.15 -7.78
CA LYS A 77 7.69 8.58 -8.02
C LYS A 77 6.85 8.85 -9.27
N LYS A 78 6.90 7.98 -10.28
CA LYS A 78 6.11 8.10 -11.50
C LYS A 78 4.64 7.79 -11.23
N HIS A 79 4.38 6.78 -10.41
CA HIS A 79 3.03 6.27 -10.14
C HIS A 79 2.44 6.77 -8.82
N ASN A 80 3.21 7.49 -8.00
CA ASN A 80 2.71 8.23 -6.85
C ASN A 80 2.47 9.69 -7.23
N PHE A 81 1.24 10.02 -7.60
CA PHE A 81 0.84 11.35 -8.02
C PHE A 81 0.66 12.31 -6.81
N TYR A 82 0.58 11.78 -5.58
CA TYR A 82 0.44 12.56 -4.34
C TYR A 82 1.79 13.03 -3.82
N LYS A 83 2.30 14.13 -4.39
CA LYS A 83 3.50 14.79 -3.86
C LYS A 83 3.25 15.75 -2.68
N LEU A 84 2.03 15.87 -2.14
CA LEU A 84 1.71 16.98 -1.23
C LEU A 84 0.95 16.51 0.02
N LYS A 85 1.38 17.07 1.16
CA LYS A 85 1.04 16.71 2.55
C LYS A 85 -0.40 17.04 2.99
N ASN A 86 -1.35 17.29 2.09
CA ASN A 86 -2.72 17.71 2.45
C ASN A 86 -3.76 16.67 2.05
N ASP A 87 -4.81 16.52 2.88
CA ASP A 87 -5.87 15.50 2.82
C ASP A 87 -6.10 14.93 1.41
N ASP A 88 -5.47 13.78 1.18
CA ASP A 88 -5.30 13.14 -0.13
C ASP A 88 -6.63 12.83 -0.84
N LEU A 89 -7.71 12.62 -0.08
CA LEU A 89 -9.02 12.24 -0.62
C LEU A 89 -9.76 13.41 -1.29
N LYS A 90 -9.57 14.64 -0.82
CA LYS A 90 -10.28 15.81 -1.36
C LYS A 90 -9.71 16.22 -2.70
N MET A 91 -8.39 16.36 -2.80
CA MET A 91 -7.72 16.66 -4.07
C MET A 91 -7.96 15.56 -5.11
N PHE A 92 -8.01 14.30 -4.66
CA PHE A 92 -8.34 13.18 -5.52
C PHE A 92 -9.78 13.24 -6.04
N SER A 93 -10.75 13.40 -5.14
CA SER A 93 -12.16 13.56 -5.50
C SER A 93 -12.34 14.72 -6.47
N ASP A 94 -11.66 15.84 -6.25
CA ASP A 94 -11.76 17.02 -7.10
C ASP A 94 -11.12 16.80 -8.50
N GLN A 95 -9.96 16.15 -8.59
CA GLN A 95 -9.29 15.84 -9.87
C GLN A 95 -10.02 14.74 -10.65
N ALA A 96 -10.39 13.65 -9.99
CA ALA A 96 -11.20 12.57 -10.55
C ALA A 96 -12.55 13.09 -11.06
N SER A 97 -13.23 13.90 -10.24
CA SER A 97 -14.50 14.53 -10.64
C SER A 97 -14.32 15.50 -11.80
N SER A 98 -13.22 16.26 -11.85
CA SER A 98 -12.93 17.16 -12.96
C SER A 98 -12.66 16.39 -14.26
N GLU A 99 -11.85 15.33 -14.23
CA GLU A 99 -11.59 14.49 -15.41
C GLU A 99 -12.84 13.74 -15.89
N ILE A 100 -13.69 13.30 -14.95
CA ILE A 100 -15.00 12.69 -15.25
C ILE A 100 -15.95 13.74 -15.87
N MET A 101 -16.06 14.95 -15.28
CA MET A 101 -16.90 16.04 -15.79
C MET A 101 -16.47 16.51 -17.19
N GLU A 102 -15.16 16.71 -17.42
CA GLU A 102 -14.62 17.07 -18.74
C GLU A 102 -14.89 16.00 -19.82
N THR A 103 -15.07 14.75 -19.39
CA THR A 103 -15.39 13.62 -20.28
C THR A 103 -16.89 13.50 -20.54
N LEU A 104 -17.72 13.76 -19.53
CA LEU A 104 -19.18 13.80 -19.68
C LEU A 104 -19.63 14.93 -20.62
N ASP A 105 -18.92 16.06 -20.63
CA ASP A 105 -19.17 17.19 -21.55
C ASP A 105 -18.81 16.89 -23.02
N LYS A 106 -18.04 15.82 -23.29
CA LYS A 106 -17.61 15.41 -24.63
C LYS A 106 -18.29 14.09 -25.04
N ASP A 107 -19.56 14.18 -25.44
CA ASP A 107 -20.35 13.17 -26.17
C ASP A 107 -20.53 11.77 -25.57
N GLY A 108 -20.16 11.51 -24.31
CA GLY A 108 -20.54 10.29 -23.55
C GLY A 108 -20.00 8.94 -24.08
N LYS A 109 -19.39 8.91 -25.26
CA LYS A 109 -18.70 7.75 -25.83
C LYS A 109 -17.33 7.64 -25.15
N ASN A 110 -17.05 6.49 -24.52
CA ASN A 110 -15.83 6.14 -23.79
C ASN A 110 -15.81 6.49 -22.29
N LEU A 111 -16.95 6.83 -21.68
CA LEU A 111 -17.02 7.03 -20.22
C LEU A 111 -16.56 5.79 -19.44
N GLU A 112 -16.96 4.60 -19.88
CA GLU A 112 -16.59 3.32 -19.27
C GLU A 112 -15.07 3.08 -19.29
N GLU A 113 -14.44 3.34 -20.44
CA GLU A 113 -13.00 3.20 -20.64
C GLU A 113 -12.22 4.14 -19.72
N LYS A 114 -12.62 5.42 -19.66
CA LYS A 114 -11.96 6.41 -18.82
C LYS A 114 -12.18 6.16 -17.32
N LEU A 115 -13.38 5.73 -16.92
CA LEU A 115 -13.64 5.39 -15.52
C LEU A 115 -12.80 4.16 -15.10
N THR A 116 -12.71 3.16 -15.99
CA THR A 116 -11.84 1.98 -15.76
C THR A 116 -10.37 2.39 -15.62
N GLU A 117 -9.88 3.23 -16.53
CA GLU A 117 -8.52 3.79 -16.47
C GLU A 117 -8.26 4.51 -15.14
N LEU A 118 -9.19 5.38 -14.73
CA LEU A 118 -9.07 6.16 -13.51
C LEU A 118 -9.00 5.25 -12.28
N ILE A 119 -9.90 4.28 -12.17
CA ILE A 119 -9.91 3.31 -11.06
C ILE A 119 -8.57 2.57 -10.99
N ILE A 120 -8.02 2.12 -12.11
CA ILE A 120 -6.74 1.40 -12.11
C ILE A 120 -5.60 2.31 -11.70
N LYS A 121 -5.53 3.54 -12.23
CA LYS A 121 -4.53 4.53 -11.82
C LYS A 121 -4.57 4.81 -10.32
N MET A 122 -5.77 4.88 -9.73
CA MET A 122 -5.93 5.02 -8.28
C MET A 122 -5.35 3.84 -7.51
N GLN A 123 -5.70 2.62 -7.91
CA GLN A 123 -5.25 1.40 -7.25
C GLN A 123 -3.71 1.29 -7.32
N ILE A 124 -3.14 1.55 -8.50
CA ILE A 124 -1.68 1.58 -8.72
C ILE A 124 -1.01 2.66 -7.88
N ASN A 125 -1.64 3.84 -7.77
CA ASN A 125 -1.13 4.90 -6.92
C ASN A 125 -1.14 4.50 -5.43
N ASN A 126 -2.23 3.93 -4.93
CA ASN A 126 -2.35 3.54 -3.52
C ASN A 126 -1.30 2.49 -3.16
N ILE A 127 -1.13 1.48 -4.03
CA ILE A 127 -0.04 0.50 -3.91
C ILE A 127 1.31 1.22 -3.87
N SER A 128 1.57 2.12 -4.82
CA SER A 128 2.84 2.85 -4.90
C SER A 128 3.12 3.70 -3.66
N LYS A 129 2.09 4.37 -3.12
CA LYS A 129 2.21 5.19 -1.90
C LYS A 129 2.53 4.33 -0.68
N ASN A 130 1.78 3.26 -0.47
CA ASN A 130 1.99 2.35 0.66
C ASN A 130 3.37 1.70 0.59
N LEU A 131 3.79 1.25 -0.59
CA LEU A 131 5.13 0.69 -0.80
C LEU A 131 6.23 1.72 -0.58
N SER A 132 6.04 2.96 -1.02
CA SER A 132 6.99 4.07 -0.78
C SER A 132 7.19 4.31 0.72
N ASN A 133 6.13 4.21 1.53
CA ASN A 133 6.23 4.35 2.98
C ASN A 133 6.95 3.14 3.61
N SER A 134 6.69 1.93 3.12
CA SER A 134 7.31 0.70 3.62
C SER A 134 8.80 0.63 3.33
N ILE A 135 9.24 0.95 2.10
CA ILE A 135 10.67 0.94 1.75
C ILE A 135 11.48 2.07 2.40
N SER A 136 10.82 3.04 3.05
CA SER A 136 11.51 4.13 3.76
C SER A 136 12.48 3.61 4.83
N ILE A 137 12.23 2.40 5.35
CA ILE A 137 13.11 1.68 6.27
C ILE A 137 14.53 1.53 5.71
N PHE A 138 14.67 1.24 4.41
CA PHE A 138 15.97 1.09 3.77
C PHE A 138 16.71 2.42 3.70
N LYS A 139 16.00 3.52 3.48
CA LYS A 139 16.59 4.85 3.55
C LYS A 139 17.09 5.18 4.96
N ILE A 140 16.38 4.72 6.00
CA ILE A 140 16.81 4.87 7.40
C ILE A 140 18.08 4.05 7.64
N LEU A 141 18.09 2.76 7.25
CA LEU A 141 19.25 1.87 7.39
C LEU A 141 20.49 2.44 6.69
N LEU A 142 20.38 2.77 5.39
CA LEU A 142 21.46 3.34 4.59
C LEU A 142 22.04 4.63 5.21
N LYS A 143 21.18 5.51 5.74
CA LYS A 143 21.60 6.77 6.35
C LYS A 143 22.26 6.57 7.72
N LYS A 144 21.75 5.65 8.53
CA LYS A 144 22.16 5.47 9.93
C LYS A 144 23.37 4.54 10.08
N LEU A 145 23.46 3.51 9.25
CA LEU A 145 24.48 2.46 9.30
C LEU A 145 25.59 2.66 8.26
N GLY A 146 25.37 3.54 7.27
CA GLY A 146 26.31 3.85 6.20
C GLY A 146 26.14 2.97 4.97
N GLU A 147 26.00 3.57 3.79
CA GLU A 147 25.74 2.85 2.53
C GLU A 147 26.86 1.86 2.15
N GLU A 148 28.10 2.26 2.41
CA GLU A 148 29.32 1.53 2.01
C GLU A 148 29.85 0.61 3.12
N THR A 149 29.20 0.59 4.29
CA THR A 149 29.57 -0.29 5.41
C THR A 149 29.37 -1.74 4.99
N LEU A 150 30.35 -2.60 5.32
CA LEU A 150 30.25 -4.03 5.03
C LEU A 150 29.16 -4.66 5.90
N ILE A 151 28.33 -5.52 5.33
CA ILE A 151 27.17 -6.06 6.05
C ILE A 151 27.56 -6.86 7.30
N ASN A 152 28.70 -7.54 7.25
CA ASN A 152 29.24 -8.33 8.36
C ASN A 152 29.92 -7.49 9.47
N GLU A 153 30.01 -6.18 9.29
CA GLU A 153 30.45 -5.23 10.33
C GLU A 153 29.26 -4.57 11.04
N ILE A 154 28.05 -4.72 10.49
CA ILE A 154 26.83 -4.14 11.03
C ILE A 154 26.23 -5.09 12.07
N ASP A 155 26.06 -4.61 13.30
CA ASP A 155 25.42 -5.36 14.37
C ASP A 155 23.92 -5.58 14.08
N PHE A 156 23.47 -6.82 14.17
CA PHE A 156 22.09 -7.21 13.91
C PHE A 156 21.09 -6.51 14.84
N ASP A 157 21.50 -6.22 16.07
CA ASP A 157 20.68 -5.51 17.05
C ASP A 157 20.39 -4.06 16.62
N ASP A 158 21.35 -3.38 15.98
CA ASP A 158 21.15 -2.02 15.45
C ASP A 158 20.14 -2.02 14.30
N VAL A 159 20.23 -3.02 13.42
CA VAL A 159 19.28 -3.22 12.32
C VAL A 159 17.88 -3.48 12.88
N THR A 160 17.78 -4.39 13.84
CA THR A 160 16.52 -4.75 14.51
C THR A 160 15.90 -3.55 15.22
N TYR A 161 16.71 -2.74 15.92
CA TYR A 161 16.27 -1.53 16.58
C TYR A 161 15.69 -0.50 15.59
N LEU A 162 16.40 -0.23 14.49
CA LEU A 162 15.94 0.71 13.46
C LEU A 162 14.65 0.22 12.78
N ILE A 163 14.57 -1.10 12.54
CA ILE A 163 13.39 -1.72 11.95
C ILE A 163 12.18 -1.59 12.87
N ASN A 164 12.34 -1.95 14.15
CA ASN A 164 11.27 -1.87 15.14
C ASN A 164 10.77 -0.44 15.36
N ASN A 165 11.66 0.55 15.37
CA ASN A 165 11.25 1.95 15.44
C ASN A 165 10.40 2.37 14.24
N SER A 166 10.82 2.00 13.01
CA SER A 166 10.03 2.31 11.81
C SER A 166 8.69 1.58 11.78
N TYR A 167 8.63 0.34 12.29
CA TYR A 167 7.41 -0.42 12.46
C TYR A 167 6.45 0.25 13.44
N ASN A 168 6.94 0.62 14.63
CA ASN A 168 6.15 1.23 15.70
C ASN A 168 5.51 2.54 15.25
N GLU A 169 6.19 3.35 14.43
CA GLU A 169 5.59 4.57 13.86
C GLU A 169 4.35 4.30 13.01
N SER A 170 4.34 3.21 12.21
CA SER A 170 3.17 2.83 11.41
C SER A 170 2.09 2.18 12.28
N LEU A 171 2.49 1.34 13.24
CA LEU A 171 1.57 0.71 14.18
C LEU A 171 0.81 1.74 15.00
N GLU A 172 1.50 2.77 15.53
CA GLU A 172 0.86 3.82 16.33
C GLU A 172 -0.14 4.64 15.50
N ARG A 173 0.12 4.89 14.21
CA ARG A 173 -0.88 5.52 13.33
C ARG A 173 -2.15 4.68 13.23
N PHE A 174 -2.00 3.37 13.02
CA PHE A 174 -3.14 2.45 12.91
C PHE A 174 -3.88 2.25 14.24
N LYS A 175 -3.17 2.18 15.37
CA LYS A 175 -3.74 2.12 16.72
C LYS A 175 -4.55 3.37 17.03
N ASN A 176 -4.01 4.55 16.73
CA ASN A 176 -4.73 5.82 16.93
C ASN A 176 -6.04 5.87 16.13
N TRP A 177 -6.01 5.41 14.88
CA TRP A 177 -7.24 5.28 14.08
C TRP A 177 -8.22 4.28 14.71
N SER A 178 -7.74 3.12 15.13
CA SER A 178 -8.57 2.07 15.74
C SER A 178 -9.22 2.52 17.06
N LEU A 179 -8.49 3.26 17.90
CA LEU A 179 -9.02 3.86 19.13
C LEU A 179 -10.14 4.86 18.86
N GLN A 180 -10.00 5.66 17.79
CA GLN A 180 -11.02 6.62 17.36
C GLN A 180 -12.24 5.93 16.71
N ASN A 181 -12.09 4.70 16.24
CA ASN A 181 -13.11 3.92 15.54
C ASN A 181 -13.37 2.59 16.26
N SER A 182 -13.69 2.68 17.55
CA SER A 182 -13.76 1.53 18.45
C SER A 182 -14.75 0.45 18.01
N LYS A 183 -15.90 0.84 17.43
CA LYS A 183 -16.91 -0.08 16.91
C LYS A 183 -16.36 -1.03 15.86
N GLN A 184 -15.47 -0.54 15.00
CA GLN A 184 -14.81 -1.33 13.98
C GLN A 184 -13.68 -2.17 14.58
N SER A 185 -12.88 -1.56 15.46
CA SER A 185 -11.70 -2.21 16.03
C SER A 185 -11.98 -3.46 16.88
N ILE A 186 -13.20 -3.59 17.42
CA ILE A 186 -13.63 -4.78 18.18
C ILE A 186 -13.46 -6.06 17.36
N ASN A 187 -13.67 -5.98 16.04
CA ASN A 187 -13.65 -7.15 15.16
C ASN A 187 -12.24 -7.69 14.87
N TYR A 188 -11.20 -6.96 15.26
CA TYR A 188 -9.81 -7.37 15.05
C TYR A 188 -8.91 -7.03 16.26
N GLN A 189 -9.50 -6.99 17.45
CA GLN A 189 -8.82 -6.57 18.67
C GLN A 189 -7.70 -7.53 19.09
N GLU A 190 -7.86 -8.83 18.85
CA GLU A 190 -6.82 -9.82 19.15
C GLU A 190 -5.63 -9.68 18.20
N GLU A 191 -5.89 -9.44 16.92
CA GLU A 191 -4.85 -9.18 15.93
C GLU A 191 -4.07 -7.90 16.27
N LEU A 192 -4.76 -6.84 16.70
CA LEU A 192 -4.11 -5.62 17.21
C LEU A 192 -3.17 -5.90 18.38
N LYS A 193 -3.51 -6.82 19.30
CA LYS A 193 -2.61 -7.21 20.40
C LYS A 193 -1.38 -7.95 19.90
N ILE A 194 -1.52 -8.83 18.91
CA ILE A 194 -0.39 -9.54 18.29
C ILE A 194 0.55 -8.53 17.61
N LEU A 195 -0.02 -7.56 16.90
CA LEU A 195 0.75 -6.46 16.30
C LEU A 195 1.50 -5.65 17.36
N ASP A 196 0.92 -5.40 18.52
CA ASP A 196 1.58 -4.61 19.57
C ASP A 196 2.67 -5.38 20.33
N SER A 197 2.45 -6.66 20.61
CA SER A 197 3.20 -7.36 21.66
C SER A 197 4.08 -8.53 21.19
N ASP A 198 3.79 -9.15 20.05
CA ASP A 198 4.59 -10.29 19.60
C ASP A 198 5.95 -9.81 19.07
N VAL A 199 7.02 -10.59 19.29
CA VAL A 199 8.37 -10.28 18.78
C VAL A 199 8.57 -10.82 17.36
N ASP A 200 7.78 -11.81 16.96
CA ASP A 200 7.90 -12.49 15.67
C ASP A 200 7.09 -11.77 14.59
N PHE A 201 7.80 -11.26 13.59
CA PHE A 201 7.19 -10.58 12.45
C PHE A 201 6.35 -11.50 11.56
N ASP A 202 6.56 -12.81 11.58
CA ASP A 202 5.68 -13.74 10.85
C ASP A 202 4.29 -13.82 11.48
N LYS A 203 4.21 -13.83 12.82
CA LYS A 203 2.91 -13.77 13.51
C LYS A 203 2.24 -12.42 13.34
N LYS A 204 3.01 -11.33 13.39
CA LYS A 204 2.50 -9.99 13.06
C LYS A 204 1.95 -9.95 11.64
N ARG A 205 2.58 -10.65 10.69
CA ARG A 205 2.12 -10.73 9.29
C ARG A 205 0.78 -11.43 9.20
N GLU A 206 0.62 -12.59 9.84
CA GLU A 206 -0.65 -13.33 9.87
C GLU A 206 -1.77 -12.48 10.48
N ALA A 207 -1.51 -11.82 11.62
CA ALA A 207 -2.46 -10.88 12.21
C ALA A 207 -2.82 -9.73 11.27
N SER A 208 -1.84 -9.18 10.55
CA SER A 208 -2.08 -8.09 9.59
C SER A 208 -2.91 -8.52 8.38
N GLU A 209 -2.77 -9.76 7.92
CA GLU A 209 -3.58 -10.32 6.81
C GLU A 209 -5.04 -10.47 7.22
N ILE A 210 -5.32 -10.86 8.47
CA ILE A 210 -6.69 -10.93 9.01
C ILE A 210 -7.33 -9.53 9.06
N ILE A 211 -6.59 -8.52 9.54
CA ILE A 211 -7.08 -7.12 9.57
C ILE A 211 -7.32 -6.60 8.14
N GLU A 212 -6.42 -6.89 7.21
CA GLU A 212 -6.59 -6.51 5.80
C GLU A 212 -7.85 -7.15 5.19
N HIS A 213 -8.09 -8.43 5.46
CA HIS A 213 -9.32 -9.12 5.05
C HIS A 213 -10.57 -8.48 5.65
N TYR A 214 -10.52 -8.09 6.92
CA TYR A 214 -11.61 -7.36 7.56
C TYR A 214 -11.95 -6.06 6.82
N PHE A 215 -10.95 -5.22 6.52
CA PHE A 215 -11.17 -3.97 5.76
C PHE A 215 -11.74 -4.24 4.35
N ASN A 216 -11.25 -5.28 3.67
CA ASN A 216 -11.77 -5.68 2.37
C ASN A 216 -13.23 -6.16 2.42
N SER A 217 -13.69 -6.70 3.57
CA SER A 217 -15.05 -7.24 3.73
C SER A 217 -16.10 -6.22 4.18
N ILE A 218 -15.69 -5.10 4.79
CA ILE A 218 -16.62 -4.14 5.42
C ILE A 218 -16.95 -2.93 4.57
N ILE A 219 -16.06 -2.53 3.66
CA ILE A 219 -16.34 -1.44 2.71
C ILE A 219 -17.62 -1.75 1.90
N SER A 220 -17.92 -3.02 1.67
CA SER A 220 -19.11 -3.47 0.94
C SER A 220 -20.40 -3.54 1.78
N ASN A 221 -20.32 -3.52 3.12
CA ASN A 221 -21.46 -3.82 4.00
C ASN A 221 -21.89 -2.65 4.92
N ASP A 222 -20.98 -1.73 5.26
CA ASP A 222 -21.26 -0.65 6.23
C ASP A 222 -21.51 0.75 5.60
N ILE A 223 -21.27 0.91 4.30
CA ILE A 223 -21.53 2.16 3.56
C ILE A 223 -22.85 2.00 2.80
N ASP A 224 -23.92 2.61 3.30
CA ASP A 224 -25.24 2.58 2.66
C ASP A 224 -25.38 3.67 1.58
N ASP A 225 -26.22 3.46 0.57
CA ASP A 225 -26.41 4.36 -0.59
C ASP A 225 -26.81 5.78 -0.19
N ASN A 226 -27.45 5.93 0.99
CA ASN A 226 -27.83 7.21 1.56
C ASN A 226 -26.62 8.05 2.02
N GLU A 227 -25.51 7.43 2.43
CA GLU A 227 -24.30 8.14 2.88
C GLU A 227 -23.40 8.59 1.72
N ILE A 228 -23.48 7.89 0.59
CA ILE A 228 -22.80 8.27 -0.66
C ILE A 228 -23.41 9.56 -1.22
N ASN A 229 -24.73 9.71 -1.15
CA ASN A 229 -25.44 10.89 -1.63
C ASN A 229 -25.22 12.15 -0.75
N ASP A 230 -24.83 11.98 0.51
CA ASP A 230 -24.59 13.07 1.46
C ASP A 230 -23.20 13.71 1.35
N PHE A 231 -22.33 13.25 0.44
CA PHE A 231 -21.01 13.85 0.20
C PHE A 231 -21.07 15.34 -0.18
N SER A 232 -22.21 15.79 -0.70
CA SER A 232 -22.49 17.17 -1.11
C SER A 232 -22.96 18.08 0.04
N SER A 233 -23.33 17.53 1.21
CA SER A 233 -23.93 18.26 2.33
C SER A 233 -23.02 18.39 3.56
N VAL A 234 -21.89 17.67 3.61
CA VAL A 234 -20.96 17.69 4.76
C VAL A 234 -20.12 18.97 4.77
N THR A 235 -20.35 19.83 5.77
CA THR A 235 -19.59 21.08 6.01
C THR A 235 -18.11 20.85 6.39
N ASP A 236 -17.73 19.62 6.70
CA ASP A 236 -16.36 19.20 7.03
C ASP A 236 -16.06 17.81 6.43
N ILE A 237 -15.55 17.79 5.19
CA ILE A 237 -15.21 16.59 4.41
C ILE A 237 -14.34 15.60 5.21
N ASN A 238 -13.54 16.09 6.17
CA ASN A 238 -12.66 15.27 7.00
C ASN A 238 -13.39 14.40 8.04
N LYS A 239 -14.69 14.66 8.27
CA LYS A 239 -15.56 13.86 9.14
C LYS A 239 -16.49 12.93 8.37
N SER A 240 -16.44 12.94 7.04
CA SER A 240 -17.15 11.95 6.23
C SER A 240 -16.68 10.55 6.62
N LYS A 241 -17.62 9.64 6.89
CA LYS A 241 -17.31 8.24 7.22
C LYS A 241 -16.41 7.62 6.16
N ILE A 242 -16.65 7.88 4.88
CA ILE A 242 -15.83 7.39 3.77
C ILE A 242 -14.37 7.87 3.89
N VAL A 243 -14.16 9.13 4.26
CA VAL A 243 -12.81 9.67 4.46
C VAL A 243 -12.13 9.04 5.67
N VAL A 244 -12.88 8.85 6.76
CA VAL A 244 -12.38 8.19 7.98
C VAL A 244 -12.01 6.74 7.69
N PHE A 245 -12.87 5.98 7.01
CA PHE A 245 -12.61 4.59 6.63
C PHE A 245 -11.41 4.46 5.69
N ASN A 246 -11.31 5.31 4.66
CA ASN A 246 -10.16 5.32 3.76
C ASN A 246 -8.85 5.61 4.49
N LYS A 247 -8.84 6.51 5.48
CA LYS A 247 -7.66 6.71 6.35
C LYS A 247 -7.29 5.43 7.11
N GLY A 248 -8.28 4.67 7.59
CA GLY A 248 -8.10 3.37 8.23
C GLY A 248 -7.47 2.35 7.29
N ILE A 249 -8.06 2.16 6.11
CA ILE A 249 -7.59 1.23 5.07
C ILE A 249 -6.14 1.57 4.68
N MET A 250 -5.85 2.82 4.36
CA MET A 250 -4.50 3.24 3.97
C MET A 250 -3.48 2.98 5.08
N SER A 251 -3.83 3.28 6.34
CA SER A 251 -2.93 3.02 7.47
C SER A 251 -2.71 1.52 7.72
N CYS A 252 -3.74 0.69 7.50
CA CYS A 252 -3.65 -0.76 7.56
C CYS A 252 -2.76 -1.31 6.43
N GLU A 253 -3.01 -0.93 5.18
CA GLU A 253 -2.24 -1.40 4.01
C GLU A 253 -0.76 -1.01 4.10
N GLU A 254 -0.48 0.20 4.60
CA GLU A 254 0.90 0.62 4.90
C GLU A 254 1.53 -0.32 5.93
N LEU A 255 0.83 -0.59 7.05
CA LEU A 255 1.33 -1.46 8.11
C LEU A 255 1.56 -2.89 7.60
N CYS A 256 0.61 -3.47 6.86
CA CYS A 256 0.71 -4.81 6.28
C CYS A 256 1.89 -4.91 5.32
N SER A 257 2.05 -3.95 4.40
CA SER A 257 3.19 -3.96 3.48
C SER A 257 4.52 -3.79 4.19
N LYS A 258 4.59 -2.99 5.27
CA LYS A 258 5.79 -2.83 6.08
C LYS A 258 6.15 -4.11 6.84
N ILE A 259 5.16 -4.75 7.49
CA ILE A 259 5.36 -6.05 8.16
C ILE A 259 5.86 -7.08 7.15
N ASN A 260 5.21 -7.17 5.99
CA ASN A 260 5.60 -8.10 4.94
C ASN A 260 7.06 -7.88 4.48
N LEU A 261 7.48 -6.62 4.30
CA LEU A 261 8.86 -6.28 3.98
C LEU A 261 9.83 -6.71 5.08
N ILE A 262 9.49 -6.46 6.34
CA ILE A 262 10.35 -6.81 7.47
C ILE A 262 10.50 -8.33 7.60
N SER A 263 9.40 -9.08 7.52
CA SER A 263 9.42 -10.55 7.50
C SER A 263 10.27 -11.06 6.34
N TYR A 264 10.16 -10.44 5.16
CA TYR A 264 10.97 -10.78 3.99
C TYR A 264 12.46 -10.50 4.23
N LEU A 265 12.80 -9.36 4.81
CA LEU A 265 14.18 -8.98 5.14
C LEU A 265 14.81 -9.99 6.10
N PHE A 266 14.15 -10.28 7.23
CA PHE A 266 14.70 -11.22 8.22
C PHE A 266 14.81 -12.65 7.70
N LYS A 267 13.90 -13.09 6.82
CA LYS A 267 14.00 -14.41 6.17
C LYS A 267 15.16 -14.53 5.19
N ASN A 268 15.56 -13.42 4.57
CA ASN A 268 16.55 -13.40 3.50
C ASN A 268 17.88 -12.75 3.93
N GLU A 269 18.03 -12.39 5.21
CA GLU A 269 19.28 -11.83 5.73
C GLU A 269 20.41 -12.86 5.82
N ASN A 270 20.08 -14.16 5.94
CA ASN A 270 21.04 -15.28 5.85
C ASN A 270 22.24 -15.23 6.83
N ASN A 271 22.07 -14.64 8.02
CA ASN A 271 23.15 -14.38 8.98
C ASN A 271 24.27 -13.48 8.41
N LEU A 272 23.94 -12.57 7.50
CA LEU A 272 24.92 -11.65 6.91
C LEU A 272 25.37 -10.58 7.90
N PHE A 273 24.53 -10.25 8.88
CA PHE A 273 24.84 -9.28 9.93
C PHE A 273 25.68 -9.88 11.06
N LYS A 274 26.43 -9.02 11.74
CA LYS A 274 27.22 -9.38 12.93
C LYS A 274 26.29 -9.72 14.10
N ARG A 275 26.59 -10.82 14.80
CA ARG A 275 25.86 -11.33 15.97
C ARG A 275 26.73 -11.31 17.22
#